data_AF-A0A418WK11-F1
#
_entry.id   AF-A0A418WK11-F1
#
_cell.length_a   1.000
_cell.length_b   1.000
_cell.length_c   1.000
_cell.angle_alpha   90.00
_cell.angle_beta   90.00
_cell.angle_gamma   90.00
#
_symmetry.space_group_name_H-M   'P 1'
#
loop_
_entity.id
_entity.type
_entity.pdbx_description
1 polymer ?
#
loop_
_entity_poly.entity_id
_entity_poly.type
_entity_poly.pdbx_seq_one_letter_code
_entity_poly.pdbx_strand_id
1 'polypeptide(L)'
;MIAGLVATAGAPQTPLNVDQQRQIGCVATLAIVASEQTRGRASEWPALQARGARFAQVVGERVMKEAGWTKEQVRDAILASVAARQAQTKGASADLPDNEVRDCIAMMDAQAPAPPPPTLPQCAAMVTAAYEEVRARDGQTAGAKDLKTIASVLHYRAREALRAKGMSGSEVDREMAQTREAIAAEAKRRVADDVSAGLDYSPCLEMARP
;
A
#
# COMPACT_ATOMS: atom_id res chain seq x y z
N MET A 1 -27.09 -44.74 11.56
CA MET A 1 -26.22 -44.23 10.47
C MET A 1 -25.26 -43.23 11.09
N ILE A 2 -23.97 -43.56 11.17
CA ILE A 2 -22.94 -42.68 11.75
C ILE A 2 -22.30 -41.92 10.59
N ALA A 3 -22.46 -40.60 10.58
CA ALA A 3 -21.82 -39.71 9.62
C ALA A 3 -20.34 -39.54 10.00
N GLY A 4 -19.43 -40.05 9.17
CA GLY A 4 -18.00 -39.84 9.32
C GLY A 4 -17.61 -38.45 8.83
N LEU A 5 -17.00 -37.64 9.71
CA LEU A 5 -16.25 -36.47 9.31
C LEU A 5 -15.00 -36.92 8.54
N VAL A 6 -14.91 -36.54 7.27
CA VAL A 6 -13.67 -36.61 6.51
C VAL A 6 -12.90 -35.34 6.80
N ALA A 7 -11.79 -35.45 7.54
CA ALA A 7 -10.83 -34.37 7.68
C ALA A 7 -10.07 -34.22 6.35
N THR A 8 -10.29 -33.12 5.63
CA THR A 8 -9.43 -32.74 4.51
C THR A 8 -8.07 -32.32 5.07
N ALA A 9 -7.10 -33.22 5.04
CA ALA A 9 -5.71 -32.90 5.32
C ALA A 9 -5.24 -31.86 4.28
N GLY A 10 -4.96 -30.63 4.74
CA GLY A 10 -4.34 -29.61 3.91
C GLY A 10 -2.97 -30.08 3.42
N ALA A 11 -2.57 -29.62 2.24
CA ALA A 11 -1.26 -29.94 1.65
C ALA A 11 -0.12 -29.66 2.66
N PRO A 12 0.95 -30.48 2.67
CA PRO A 12 2.06 -30.30 3.60
C PRO A 12 2.67 -28.91 3.39
N GLN A 13 2.59 -28.10 4.44
CA GLN A 13 3.10 -26.74 4.41
C GLN A 13 4.61 -26.77 4.56
N THR A 14 5.31 -25.98 3.75
CA THR A 14 6.74 -25.79 3.94
C THR A 14 6.94 -24.86 5.15
N PRO A 15 7.76 -25.25 6.14
CA PRO A 15 8.17 -24.34 7.19
C PRO A 15 8.82 -23.09 6.59
N LEU A 16 8.58 -21.93 7.18
CA LEU A 16 9.23 -20.70 6.74
C LEU A 16 10.74 -20.85 6.86
N ASN A 17 11.46 -20.41 5.83
CA ASN A 17 12.93 -20.34 5.92
C ASN A 17 13.36 -19.17 6.83
N VAL A 18 14.66 -19.12 7.16
CA VAL A 18 15.22 -18.11 8.08
C VAL A 18 14.96 -16.68 7.59
N ASP A 19 15.05 -16.43 6.28
CA ASP A 19 14.81 -15.12 5.69
C ASP A 19 13.33 -14.69 5.82
N GLN A 20 12.40 -15.60 5.57
CA GLN A 20 10.96 -15.37 5.70
C GLN A 20 10.57 -15.14 7.17
N GLN A 21 11.13 -15.91 8.10
CA GLN A 21 10.94 -15.69 9.53
C GLN A 21 11.47 -14.32 9.97
N ARG A 22 12.67 -13.93 9.50
CA ARG A 22 13.25 -12.61 9.76
C ARG A 22 12.39 -11.49 9.19
N GLN A 23 11.88 -11.65 7.97
CA GLN A 23 10.98 -10.68 7.33
C GLN A 23 9.68 -10.49 8.10
N ILE A 24 9.01 -11.58 8.51
CA ILE A 24 7.81 -11.51 9.38
C ILE A 24 8.15 -10.81 10.70
N GLY A 25 9.29 -11.14 11.30
CA GLY A 25 9.78 -10.50 12.51
C GLY A 25 9.97 -8.99 12.36
N CYS A 26 10.49 -8.54 11.22
CA CYS A 26 10.64 -7.11 10.91
C CYS A 26 9.31 -6.43 10.61
N VAL A 27 8.37 -7.10 9.93
CA VAL A 27 7.01 -6.58 9.76
C VAL A 27 6.37 -6.31 11.12
N ALA A 28 6.52 -7.23 12.08
CA ALA A 28 6.03 -7.04 13.44
C ALA A 28 6.69 -5.86 14.18
N THR A 29 8.02 -5.74 14.12
CA THR A 29 8.77 -4.60 14.70
C THR A 29 8.25 -3.26 14.16
N LEU A 30 8.13 -3.15 12.83
CA LEU A 30 7.69 -1.92 12.17
C LEU A 30 6.21 -1.60 12.47
N ALA A 31 5.35 -2.63 12.59
CA ALA A 31 3.96 -2.46 12.96
C ALA A 31 3.81 -1.92 14.40
N ILE A 32 4.64 -2.38 15.33
CA ILE A 32 4.68 -1.85 16.69
C ILE A 32 5.08 -0.38 16.68
N VAL A 33 6.18 -0.02 16.00
CA VAL A 33 6.65 1.37 15.92
C VAL A 33 5.61 2.27 15.23
N ALA A 34 4.99 1.81 14.13
CA ALA A 34 3.92 2.56 13.46
C ALA A 34 2.71 2.78 14.39
N SER A 35 2.32 1.78 15.19
CA SER A 35 1.27 1.94 16.21
C SER A 35 1.65 2.98 17.26
N GLU A 36 2.91 3.06 17.66
CA GLU A 36 3.40 4.05 18.62
C GLU A 36 3.41 5.47 18.05
N GLN A 37 3.72 5.62 16.76
CA GLN A 37 3.62 6.89 16.03
C GLN A 37 2.18 7.45 16.04
N THR A 38 1.16 6.59 15.93
CA THR A 38 -0.24 7.04 16.06
C THR A 38 -0.60 7.58 17.44
N ARG A 39 0.19 7.22 18.47
CA ARG A 39 0.06 7.70 19.85
C ARG A 39 0.97 8.90 20.15
N GLY A 40 1.61 9.47 19.14
CA GLY A 40 2.54 10.59 19.28
C GLY A 40 3.90 10.21 19.90
N ARG A 41 4.26 8.92 19.88
CA ARG A 41 5.56 8.39 20.34
C ARG A 41 6.40 7.94 19.14
N ALA A 42 7.65 7.52 19.37
CA ALA A 42 8.52 6.97 18.32
C ALA A 42 8.74 7.93 17.13
N SER A 43 8.80 9.23 17.41
CA SER A 43 8.97 10.30 16.41
C SER A 43 10.40 10.43 15.91
N GLU A 44 11.36 9.80 16.58
CA GLU A 44 12.74 9.64 16.14
C GLU A 44 12.87 8.76 14.90
N TRP A 45 11.88 7.91 14.61
CA TRP A 45 11.81 7.08 13.42
C TRP A 45 11.01 7.76 12.31
N PRO A 46 11.39 7.59 11.03
CA PRO A 46 10.61 8.14 9.93
C PRO A 46 9.23 7.47 9.86
N ALA A 47 8.21 8.16 9.32
CA ALA A 47 6.83 7.66 9.30
C ALA A 47 6.72 6.26 8.67
N LEU A 48 6.16 5.30 9.40
CA LEU A 48 6.16 3.89 9.02
C LEU A 48 4.82 3.37 8.51
N GLN A 49 3.71 4.08 8.69
CA GLN A 49 2.38 3.50 8.44
C GLN A 49 2.18 3.02 7.00
N ALA A 50 2.41 3.88 6.00
CA ALA A 50 2.27 3.52 4.60
C ALA A 50 3.38 2.55 4.11
N ARG A 51 4.63 2.82 4.49
CA ARG A 51 5.79 2.03 4.05
C ARG A 51 5.81 0.63 4.67
N GLY A 52 5.50 0.53 5.95
CA GLY A 52 5.38 -0.73 6.68
C GLY A 52 4.23 -1.59 6.14
N ALA A 53 3.08 -0.99 5.80
CA ALA A 53 1.99 -1.71 5.14
C ALA A 53 2.42 -2.28 3.77
N ARG A 54 3.16 -1.50 2.98
CA ARG A 54 3.71 -1.98 1.70
C ARG A 54 4.69 -3.13 1.90
N PHE A 55 5.58 -3.04 2.88
CA PHE A 55 6.51 -4.12 3.21
C PHE A 55 5.80 -5.39 3.68
N ALA A 56 4.79 -5.26 4.54
CA ALA A 56 3.96 -6.39 4.97
C ALA A 56 3.29 -7.09 3.78
N GLN A 57 2.79 -6.32 2.80
CA GLN A 57 2.23 -6.87 1.57
C GLN A 57 3.30 -7.64 0.76
N VAL A 58 4.47 -7.05 0.51
CA VAL A 58 5.55 -7.70 -0.26
C VAL A 58 6.01 -8.99 0.41
N VAL A 59 6.20 -8.98 1.74
CA VAL A 59 6.56 -10.16 2.52
C VAL A 59 5.46 -11.22 2.45
N GLY A 60 4.20 -10.82 2.63
CA GLY A 60 3.07 -11.73 2.57
C GLY A 60 2.91 -12.39 1.20
N GLU A 61 2.96 -11.63 0.12
CA GLU A 61 2.94 -12.14 -1.25
C GLU A 61 4.07 -13.15 -1.50
N ARG A 62 5.28 -12.85 -1.01
CA ARG A 62 6.42 -13.76 -1.12
C ARG A 62 6.19 -15.06 -0.35
N VAL A 63 5.78 -14.97 0.92
CA VAL A 63 5.55 -16.15 1.77
C VAL A 63 4.43 -17.03 1.20
N MET A 64 3.33 -16.45 0.74
CA MET A 64 2.26 -17.22 0.10
C MET A 64 2.76 -17.93 -1.17
N LYS A 65 3.53 -17.23 -2.00
CA LYS A 65 4.06 -17.77 -3.26
C LYS A 65 5.11 -18.87 -3.05
N GLU A 66 6.02 -18.69 -2.11
CA GLU A 66 7.19 -19.56 -1.94
C GLU A 66 6.97 -20.69 -0.92
N ALA A 67 6.22 -20.42 0.15
CA ALA A 67 5.96 -21.40 1.21
C ALA A 67 4.57 -22.04 1.10
N GLY A 68 3.71 -21.56 0.19
CA GLY A 68 2.33 -22.07 0.02
C GLY A 68 1.41 -21.71 1.19
N TRP A 69 1.76 -20.69 1.97
CA TRP A 69 0.95 -20.22 3.09
C TRP A 69 -0.29 -19.47 2.59
N THR A 70 -1.35 -19.49 3.38
CA THR A 70 -2.54 -18.67 3.16
C THR A 70 -2.35 -17.25 3.72
N LYS A 71 -3.19 -16.31 3.28
CA LYS A 71 -3.21 -14.93 3.81
C LYS A 71 -3.44 -14.92 5.31
N GLU A 72 -4.33 -15.78 5.80
CA GLU A 72 -4.68 -15.92 7.22
C GLU A 72 -3.47 -16.41 8.02
N GLN A 73 -2.73 -17.39 7.51
CA GLN A 73 -1.54 -17.91 8.20
C GLN A 73 -0.41 -16.87 8.27
N VAL A 74 -0.20 -16.11 7.19
CA VAL A 74 0.76 -14.99 7.21
C VAL A 74 0.35 -13.95 8.24
N ARG A 75 -0.93 -13.55 8.24
CA ARG A 75 -1.49 -12.60 9.23
C ARG A 75 -1.26 -13.11 10.65
N ASP A 76 -1.61 -14.37 10.92
CA ASP A 76 -1.53 -14.95 12.26
C ASP A 76 -0.07 -15.07 12.73
N ALA A 77 0.87 -15.38 11.84
CA ALA A 77 2.30 -15.36 12.17
C ALA A 77 2.85 -13.95 12.45
N ILE A 78 2.39 -12.93 11.71
CA ILE A 78 2.73 -11.52 12.03
C ILE A 78 2.18 -11.15 13.42
N LEU A 79 0.92 -11.49 13.72
CA LEU A 79 0.30 -11.21 15.02
C LEU A 79 1.02 -11.94 16.16
N ALA A 80 1.39 -13.21 15.96
CA ALA A 80 2.17 -13.97 16.93
C ALA A 80 3.55 -13.33 17.16
N SER A 81 4.20 -12.83 16.11
CA SER A 81 5.48 -12.12 16.23
C SER A 81 5.34 -10.79 16.97
N VAL A 82 4.27 -10.02 16.71
CA VAL A 82 3.96 -8.79 17.48
C VAL A 82 3.78 -9.13 18.97
N ALA A 83 2.98 -10.15 19.28
CA ALA A 83 2.73 -10.55 20.66
C ALA A 83 4.01 -11.00 21.37
N ALA A 84 4.87 -11.79 20.70
CA ALA A 84 6.14 -12.23 21.25
C ALA A 84 7.07 -11.06 21.59
N ARG A 85 7.13 -10.05 20.73
CA ARG A 85 7.93 -8.83 20.95
C ARG A 85 7.39 -7.98 22.09
N GLN A 86 6.08 -7.77 22.11
CA GLN A 86 5.44 -7.04 23.20
C GLN A 86 5.62 -7.74 24.56
N ALA A 87 5.64 -9.08 24.59
CA ALA A 87 5.93 -9.82 25.80
C ALA A 87 7.37 -9.58 26.30
N GLN A 88 8.35 -9.48 25.38
CA GLN A 88 9.74 -9.18 25.73
C GLN A 88 9.93 -7.77 26.29
N THR A 89 9.13 -6.80 25.82
CA THR A 89 9.17 -5.42 26.30
C THR A 89 8.18 -5.13 27.44
N LYS A 90 7.60 -6.15 28.08
CA LYS A 90 6.54 -6.00 29.11
C LYS A 90 5.37 -5.09 28.66
N GLY A 91 5.07 -5.07 27.36
CA GLY A 91 4.04 -4.24 26.74
C GLY A 91 4.48 -2.80 26.40
N ALA A 92 5.71 -2.41 26.75
CA ALA A 92 6.27 -1.13 26.33
C ALA A 92 6.79 -1.23 24.89
N SER A 93 5.93 -0.95 23.92
CA SER A 93 6.28 -0.87 22.50
C SER A 93 7.46 0.08 22.19
N ALA A 94 7.76 1.03 23.08
CA ALA A 94 8.87 1.98 22.98
C ALA A 94 10.24 1.41 23.39
N ASP A 95 10.27 0.21 23.96
CA ASP A 95 11.51 -0.42 24.47
C ASP A 95 12.10 -1.43 23.46
N LEU A 96 11.68 -1.38 22.19
CA LEU A 96 12.32 -2.16 21.14
C LEU A 96 13.76 -1.64 20.94
N PRO A 97 14.77 -2.51 20.82
CA PRO A 97 16.14 -2.06 20.61
C PRO A 97 16.30 -1.24 19.32
N ASP A 98 16.90 -0.05 19.41
CA ASP A 98 17.10 0.86 18.26
C ASP A 98 17.80 0.20 17.07
N ASN A 99 18.76 -0.68 17.32
CA ASN A 99 19.47 -1.41 16.27
C ASN A 99 18.52 -2.35 15.53
N GLU A 100 17.58 -3.00 16.23
CA GLU A 100 16.58 -3.86 15.60
C GLU A 100 15.65 -3.06 14.70
N VAL A 101 15.14 -1.92 15.20
CA VAL A 101 14.25 -1.05 14.42
C VAL A 101 14.97 -0.54 13.17
N ARG A 102 16.23 -0.11 13.31
CA ARG A 102 17.06 0.37 12.19
C ARG A 102 17.30 -0.70 11.14
N ASP A 103 17.66 -1.92 11.56
CA ASP A 103 17.88 -3.04 10.64
C ASP A 103 16.60 -3.42 9.89
N CYS A 104 15.46 -3.37 10.55
CA CYS A 104 14.17 -3.64 9.92
C CYS A 104 13.72 -2.52 8.97
N ILE A 105 14.03 -1.26 9.27
CA ILE A 105 13.81 -0.15 8.32
C ILE A 105 14.69 -0.33 7.08
N ALA A 106 15.98 -0.64 7.25
CA ALA A 106 16.88 -0.88 6.13
C ALA A 106 16.42 -2.06 5.26
N MET A 107 15.92 -3.13 5.89
CA MET A 107 15.33 -4.26 5.18
C MET A 107 14.08 -3.84 4.39
N MET A 108 13.17 -3.11 5.01
CA MET A 108 11.96 -2.60 4.36
C MET A 108 12.32 -1.76 3.14
N ASP A 109 13.21 -0.78 3.29
CA ASP A 109 13.57 0.13 2.21
C ASP A 109 14.25 -0.61 1.04
N ALA A 110 15.01 -1.67 1.32
CA ALA A 110 15.64 -2.50 0.29
C ALA A 110 14.65 -3.41 -0.45
N GLN A 111 13.66 -3.97 0.25
CA GLN A 111 12.77 -5.00 -0.32
C GLN A 111 11.42 -4.47 -0.80
N ALA A 112 10.97 -3.38 -0.21
CA ALA A 112 9.72 -2.71 -0.51
C ALA A 112 9.98 -1.20 -0.64
N PRO A 113 10.83 -0.78 -1.61
CA PRO A 113 11.10 0.63 -1.83
C PRO A 113 9.78 1.38 -2.05
N ALA A 114 9.71 2.61 -1.57
CA ALA A 114 8.54 3.45 -1.80
C ALA A 114 8.27 3.51 -3.32
N PRO A 115 7.01 3.30 -3.75
CA PRO A 115 6.70 3.43 -5.15
C PRO A 115 7.09 4.84 -5.61
N PRO A 116 7.55 5.00 -6.86
CA PRO A 116 7.84 6.32 -7.40
C PRO A 116 6.59 7.21 -7.28
N PRO A 117 6.75 8.52 -7.08
CA PRO A 117 5.61 9.43 -7.04
C PRO A 117 4.80 9.31 -8.34
N PRO A 118 3.46 9.50 -8.26
CA PRO A 118 2.62 9.40 -9.45
C PRO A 118 3.05 10.43 -10.50
N THR A 119 3.05 10.01 -11.76
CA THR A 119 3.31 10.90 -12.90
C THR A 119 2.12 11.84 -13.15
N LEU A 120 2.31 12.90 -13.93
CA LEU A 120 1.20 13.80 -14.30
C LEU A 120 0.01 13.07 -14.94
N PRO A 121 0.19 12.14 -15.90
CA PRO A 121 -0.91 11.29 -16.40
C PRO A 121 -1.61 10.48 -15.31
N GLN A 122 -0.84 9.87 -14.39
CA GLN A 122 -1.40 9.10 -13.27
C GLN A 122 -2.20 9.99 -12.33
N CYS A 123 -1.67 11.16 -11.96
CA CYS A 123 -2.37 12.14 -11.15
C CYS A 123 -3.66 12.65 -11.80
N ALA A 124 -3.64 12.92 -13.11
CA ALA A 124 -4.85 13.30 -13.85
C ALA A 124 -5.91 12.18 -13.79
N ALA A 125 -5.52 10.92 -13.92
CA ALA A 125 -6.41 9.77 -13.81
C ALA A 125 -6.96 9.58 -12.39
N MET A 126 -6.10 9.60 -11.36
CA MET A 126 -6.49 9.41 -9.95
C MET A 126 -7.48 10.48 -9.49
N VAL A 127 -7.21 11.76 -9.75
CA VAL A 127 -8.11 12.86 -9.34
C VAL A 127 -9.41 12.84 -10.15
N THR A 128 -9.37 12.41 -11.42
CA THR A 128 -10.61 12.19 -12.18
C THR A 128 -11.47 11.11 -11.53
N ALA A 129 -10.88 9.97 -11.14
CA ALA A 129 -11.61 8.89 -10.48
C ALA A 129 -12.24 9.35 -9.16
N ALA A 130 -11.49 10.12 -8.35
CA ALA A 130 -12.01 10.70 -7.11
C ALA A 130 -13.19 11.67 -7.37
N TYR A 131 -13.09 12.51 -8.40
CA TYR A 131 -14.22 13.36 -8.81
C TYR A 131 -15.44 12.54 -9.20
N GLU A 132 -15.26 11.49 -10.01
CA GLU A 132 -16.36 10.65 -10.48
C GLU A 132 -17.05 9.92 -9.32
N GLU A 133 -16.28 9.43 -8.35
CA GLU A 133 -16.79 8.79 -7.14
C GLU A 133 -17.60 9.77 -6.28
N VAL A 134 -17.02 10.92 -5.93
CA VAL A 134 -17.71 11.95 -5.11
C VAL A 134 -18.98 12.43 -5.83
N ARG A 135 -18.90 12.66 -7.14
CA ARG A 135 -20.07 13.07 -7.94
C ARG A 135 -21.15 11.99 -7.97
N ALA A 136 -20.77 10.72 -8.11
CA ALA A 136 -21.72 9.62 -8.15
C ALA A 136 -22.41 9.40 -6.80
N ARG A 137 -21.68 9.57 -5.69
CA ARG A 137 -22.19 9.38 -4.34
C ARG A 137 -23.03 10.56 -3.85
N ASP A 138 -22.52 11.79 -4.04
CA ASP A 138 -23.04 12.99 -3.37
C ASP A 138 -23.60 14.03 -4.36
N GLY A 139 -23.52 13.78 -5.66
CA GLY A 139 -23.88 14.74 -6.70
C GLY A 139 -22.83 15.84 -6.90
N GLN A 140 -23.19 16.92 -7.58
CA GLN A 140 -22.26 18.00 -7.95
C GLN A 140 -22.03 19.00 -6.80
N THR A 141 -21.35 18.54 -5.75
CA THR A 141 -20.96 19.35 -4.58
C THR A 141 -19.83 20.33 -4.89
N ALA A 142 -19.52 21.25 -3.95
CA ALA A 142 -18.34 22.11 -4.04
C ALA A 142 -17.05 21.30 -4.15
N GLY A 143 -16.87 20.28 -3.30
CA GLY A 143 -15.72 19.37 -3.37
C GLY A 143 -15.62 18.63 -4.71
N ALA A 144 -16.74 18.20 -5.30
CA ALA A 144 -16.75 17.62 -6.64
C ALA A 144 -16.30 18.62 -7.72
N LYS A 145 -16.66 19.90 -7.60
CA LYS A 145 -16.21 20.96 -8.53
C LYS A 145 -14.73 21.25 -8.38
N ASP A 146 -14.21 21.25 -7.15
CA ASP A 146 -12.78 21.45 -6.87
C ASP A 146 -11.95 20.32 -7.48
N LEU A 147 -12.34 19.07 -7.23
CA LEU A 147 -11.68 17.90 -7.82
C LEU A 147 -11.73 17.93 -9.35
N LYS A 148 -12.85 18.33 -9.94
CA LYS A 148 -12.96 18.49 -11.40
C LYS A 148 -11.99 19.56 -11.94
N THR A 149 -11.82 20.67 -11.22
CA THR A 149 -10.90 21.74 -11.60
C THR A 149 -9.45 21.26 -11.54
N ILE A 150 -9.08 20.63 -10.42
CA ILE A 150 -7.74 20.06 -10.21
C ILE A 150 -7.43 19.01 -11.26
N ALA A 151 -8.36 18.09 -11.55
CA ALA A 151 -8.21 17.11 -12.63
C ALA A 151 -7.96 17.79 -13.98
N SER A 152 -8.66 18.88 -14.28
CA SER A 152 -8.50 19.61 -15.54
C SER A 152 -7.11 20.24 -15.67
N VAL A 153 -6.59 20.84 -14.59
CA VAL A 153 -5.21 21.37 -14.54
C VAL A 153 -4.18 20.27 -14.77
N LEU A 154 -4.34 19.13 -14.08
CA LEU A 154 -3.44 17.97 -14.23
C LEU A 154 -3.52 17.37 -15.64
N HIS A 155 -4.71 17.28 -16.24
CA HIS A 155 -4.89 16.83 -17.63
C HIS A 155 -4.16 17.73 -18.63
N TYR A 156 -4.23 19.04 -18.44
CA TYR A 156 -3.50 19.99 -19.30
C TYR A 156 -1.99 19.82 -19.13
N ARG A 157 -1.48 19.85 -17.90
CA ARG A 157 -0.04 19.70 -17.60
C ARG A 157 0.51 18.35 -18.09
N ALA A 158 -0.26 17.27 -17.94
CA ALA A 158 0.12 15.94 -18.43
C ALA A 158 0.28 15.93 -19.96
N ARG A 159 -0.67 16.50 -20.70
CA ARG A 159 -0.59 16.59 -22.16
C ARG A 159 0.62 17.41 -22.61
N GLU A 160 0.85 18.56 -21.99
CA GLU A 160 2.02 19.40 -22.28
C GLU A 160 3.34 18.66 -22.00
N ALA A 161 3.43 17.96 -20.86
CA ALA A 161 4.62 17.18 -20.52
C ALA A 161 4.88 16.03 -21.50
N LEU A 162 3.84 15.37 -22.01
CA LEU A 162 3.98 14.31 -23.01
C LEU A 162 4.36 14.87 -24.39
N ARG A 163 3.77 16.00 -24.80
CA ARG A 163 4.16 16.71 -26.04
C ARG A 163 5.61 17.20 -25.99
N ALA A 164 6.05 17.72 -24.85
CA ALA A 164 7.43 18.14 -24.63
C ALA A 164 8.43 16.97 -24.74
N LYS A 165 7.96 15.72 -24.57
CA LYS A 165 8.74 14.49 -24.82
C LYS A 165 8.71 14.05 -26.30
N GLY A 166 8.13 14.85 -27.19
CA GLY A 166 8.06 14.58 -28.63
C GLY A 166 6.88 13.71 -29.06
N MET A 167 5.94 13.38 -28.16
CA MET A 167 4.77 12.59 -28.51
C MET A 167 3.79 13.38 -29.37
N SER A 168 3.29 12.73 -30.43
CA SER A 168 2.21 13.26 -31.26
C SER A 168 0.88 13.32 -30.50
N GLY A 169 -0.09 14.09 -31.01
CA GLY A 169 -1.40 14.22 -30.36
C GLY A 169 -2.11 12.88 -30.10
N SER A 170 -2.07 11.96 -31.07
CA SER A 170 -2.68 10.63 -30.94
C SER A 170 -1.95 9.74 -29.93
N GLU A 171 -0.62 9.84 -29.85
CA GLU A 171 0.17 9.12 -28.84
C GLU A 171 -0.14 9.63 -27.42
N VAL A 172 -0.25 10.96 -27.26
CA VAL A 172 -0.65 11.58 -25.99
C VAL A 172 -2.03 11.09 -25.55
N ASP A 173 -3.01 11.11 -26.45
CA ASP A 173 -4.37 10.68 -26.10
C ASP A 173 -4.42 9.19 -25.76
N ARG A 174 -3.66 8.34 -26.47
CA ARG A 174 -3.53 6.92 -26.16
C ARG A 174 -2.92 6.69 -24.78
N GLU A 175 -1.83 7.37 -24.45
CA GLU A 175 -1.17 7.27 -23.13
C GLU A 175 -2.10 7.70 -22.00
N MET A 176 -2.81 8.80 -22.17
CA MET A 176 -3.77 9.31 -21.18
C MET A 176 -4.94 8.34 -20.98
N ALA A 177 -5.43 7.70 -22.05
CA ALA A 177 -6.48 6.69 -21.98
C ALA A 177 -6.00 5.42 -21.26
N GLN A 178 -4.85 4.87 -21.66
CA GLN A 178 -4.26 3.68 -21.05
C GLN A 178 -3.96 3.90 -19.56
N THR A 179 -3.44 5.06 -19.20
CA THR A 179 -3.19 5.41 -17.79
C THR A 179 -4.49 5.46 -16.98
N ARG A 180 -5.56 6.05 -17.54
CA ARG A 180 -6.87 6.08 -16.87
C ARG A 180 -7.43 4.68 -16.65
N GLU A 181 -7.36 3.83 -17.67
CA GLU A 181 -7.82 2.44 -17.59
C GLU A 181 -7.02 1.64 -16.56
N ALA A 182 -5.70 1.80 -16.51
CA ALA A 182 -4.84 1.14 -15.54
C ALA A 182 -5.18 1.53 -14.09
N ILE A 183 -5.35 2.83 -13.81
CA ILE A 183 -5.72 3.31 -12.48
C ILE A 183 -7.13 2.83 -12.08
N ALA A 184 -8.08 2.84 -13.02
CA ALA A 184 -9.42 2.33 -12.76
C ALA A 184 -9.42 0.82 -12.47
N ALA A 185 -8.59 0.04 -13.18
CA ALA A 185 -8.42 -1.38 -12.93
C ALA A 185 -7.76 -1.64 -11.56
N GLU A 186 -6.74 -0.88 -11.19
CA GLU A 186 -6.10 -1.00 -9.87
C GLU A 186 -7.08 -0.68 -8.73
N ALA A 187 -7.84 0.42 -8.84
CA ALA A 187 -8.83 0.79 -7.84
C ALA A 187 -9.89 -0.33 -7.65
N LYS A 188 -10.37 -0.92 -8.75
CA LYS A 188 -11.30 -2.06 -8.69
C LYS A 188 -10.67 -3.29 -8.02
N ARG A 189 -9.41 -3.60 -8.31
CA ARG A 189 -8.70 -4.72 -7.67
C ARG A 189 -8.56 -4.50 -6.16
N ARG A 190 -8.16 -3.30 -5.73
CA ARG A 190 -8.04 -2.95 -4.30
C ARG A 190 -9.36 -3.14 -3.55
N VAL A 191 -10.47 -2.65 -4.12
CA VAL A 191 -11.81 -2.84 -3.54
C VAL A 191 -12.20 -4.32 -3.47
N ALA A 192 -11.90 -5.11 -4.51
CA ALA A 192 -12.16 -6.55 -4.51
C ALA A 192 -11.35 -7.30 -3.43
N ASP A 193 -10.17 -6.79 -3.09
CA ASP A 193 -9.29 -7.34 -2.05
C ASP A 193 -9.64 -6.85 -0.62
N ASP A 194 -10.78 -6.17 -0.44
CA ASP A 194 -11.24 -5.51 0.80
C ASP A 194 -10.23 -4.48 1.35
N VAL A 195 -9.46 -3.88 0.44
CA VAL A 195 -8.56 -2.76 0.74
C VAL A 195 -9.23 -1.48 0.27
N SER A 196 -9.27 -0.46 1.13
CA SER A 196 -9.75 0.87 0.72
C SER A 196 -9.07 1.30 -0.57
N ALA A 197 -9.86 1.75 -1.55
CA ALA A 197 -9.34 2.26 -2.82
C ALA A 197 -8.24 3.30 -2.56
N GLY A 198 -8.46 4.17 -1.54
CA GLY A 198 -7.44 4.84 -0.74
C GLY A 198 -6.24 5.36 -1.53
N LEU A 199 -6.47 5.93 -2.72
CA LEU A 199 -5.43 6.47 -3.55
C LEU A 199 -4.93 7.74 -2.86
N ASP A 200 -3.69 7.75 -2.36
CA ASP A 200 -3.09 8.97 -1.84
C ASP A 200 -2.78 9.91 -3.01
N TYR A 201 -3.65 10.91 -3.20
CA TYR A 201 -3.50 11.94 -4.22
C TYR A 201 -2.85 13.22 -3.66
N SER A 202 -2.33 13.22 -2.44
CA SER A 202 -1.60 14.38 -1.88
C SER A 202 -0.45 14.84 -2.78
N PRO A 203 0.37 13.94 -3.36
CA PRO A 203 1.39 14.34 -4.33
C PRO A 203 0.81 15.00 -5.60
N CYS A 204 -0.41 14.60 -5.99
CA CYS A 204 -1.09 15.15 -7.15
C CYS A 204 -1.65 16.56 -6.91
N LEU A 205 -2.07 16.86 -5.68
CA LEU A 205 -2.51 18.21 -5.30
C LEU A 205 -1.35 19.20 -5.37
N GLU A 206 -0.15 18.79 -4.95
CA GLU A 206 1.06 19.61 -5.09
C GLU A 206 1.39 19.88 -6.57
N MET A 207 1.27 18.88 -7.44
CA MET A 207 1.46 19.05 -8.89
C MET A 207 0.38 19.89 -9.58
N ALA A 208 -0.75 20.17 -8.91
CA ALA A 208 -1.83 21.01 -9.42
C ALA A 208 -1.77 22.45 -8.90
N ARG A 209 -0.86 22.76 -7.97
CA ARG A 209 -0.69 24.12 -7.45
C ARG A 209 -0.30 25.11 -8.56
N PRO A 210 -0.77 26.38 -8.48
CA PRO A 210 -0.48 27.41 -9.47
C PRO A 210 1.01 27.53 -9.80
#